data_AF-A0A9W6D1C6-F1
#
_entry.id   AF-A0A9W6D1C6-F1
#
_cell.length_a   1.000
_cell.length_b   1.000
_cell.length_c   1.000
_cell.angle_alpha   90.00
_cell.angle_beta   90.00
_cell.angle_gamma   90.00
#
_symmetry.space_group_name_H-M   'P 1'
#
loop_
_entity.id
_entity.type
_entity.pdbx_description
1 polymer ?
#
loop_
_entity_poly.entity_id
_entity_poly.type
_entity_poly.pdbx_seq_one_letter_code
_entity_poly.pdbx_strand_id
1 'polypeptide(L)'
;MAGELRARWGQPLTGIISLVVFTLVAWITWFLFSDPRGPVGSFPYPFVMYLAMMILVGLWQHMFLGDWPFQNLPQPLRGIIETIVNLIVVWFVIHVIFYRVLGLGFNFLSQSNLNALAEAGKVLLPIPPEAIQKAIADSLAAGQAILPEMKTMGLDAMKAKHFAESAVVCYVLIGFFSYPFVTILFGKWPVRPSDLPQPQAGLAEIGWCSTLTLFFYTVLIVPFWGMVFGKTLGTSIGLNFPWWGDINGTPHVHWVFGWWEWMIIVLFMTPNVWRMKPWSLIKLPQPWKGLISFIFNVALGYLIALTCVKIAGAWLPADMGQVIEHAKDNMTRFLWYHAAEIAGFTLIPFLIWHHYFDDMCPMSDIDSWGAFWFRTIGVLVLCALNYYFFYYINFGHWGLGNHHMEHGIAERLLHGESLIWNFWWIIPLLWNEWFFHKWPFYVHEHH
;
A
#
# COMPACT_ATOMS: atom_id res chain seq x y z
N MET A 1 -7.09 25.68 -23.93
CA MET A 1 -6.04 24.71 -23.57
C MET A 1 -5.06 25.43 -22.68
N ALA A 2 -4.88 25.01 -21.43
CA ALA A 2 -3.79 25.54 -20.62
C ALA A 2 -2.47 25.15 -21.29
N GLY A 3 -1.52 26.08 -21.41
CA GLY A 3 -0.22 25.82 -22.06
C GLY A 3 0.56 24.70 -21.37
N GLU A 4 1.62 24.19 -22.01
CA GLU A 4 2.49 23.20 -21.36
C GLU A 4 3.09 23.79 -20.06
N LEU A 5 3.14 22.96 -19.01
CA LEU A 5 3.75 23.34 -17.74
C LEU A 5 5.28 23.33 -17.90
N ARG A 6 5.94 24.42 -17.50
CA ARG A 6 7.39 24.51 -17.42
C ARG A 6 7.88 24.69 -15.99
N ALA A 7 9.03 24.10 -15.70
CA ALA A 7 9.74 24.27 -14.44
C ALA A 7 10.04 25.76 -14.20
N ARG A 8 9.59 26.32 -13.06
CA ARG A 8 9.65 27.76 -12.78
C ARG A 8 11.08 28.32 -12.79
N TRP A 9 12.04 27.55 -12.27
CA TRP A 9 13.45 27.96 -12.17
C TRP A 9 14.37 27.16 -13.10
N GLY A 10 13.80 26.44 -14.06
CA GLY A 10 14.54 25.45 -14.86
C GLY A 10 14.97 24.23 -14.03
N GLN A 11 15.57 23.26 -14.72
CA GLN A 11 16.11 22.05 -14.10
C GLN A 11 17.64 22.15 -13.97
N PRO A 12 18.26 21.59 -12.91
CA PRO A 12 17.67 20.76 -11.84
C PRO A 12 17.11 21.56 -10.64
N LEU A 13 17.16 22.89 -10.68
CA LEU A 13 16.87 23.74 -9.51
C LEU A 13 15.42 23.58 -9.02
N THR A 14 14.46 23.52 -9.95
CA THR A 14 13.05 23.29 -9.60
C THR A 14 12.88 21.95 -8.89
N GLY A 15 13.52 20.89 -9.39
CA GLY A 15 13.48 19.57 -8.76
C GLY A 15 14.03 19.53 -7.35
N ILE A 16 15.16 20.20 -7.11
CA ILE A 16 15.78 20.31 -5.78
C ILE A 16 14.87 21.06 -4.80
N ILE A 17 14.31 22.21 -5.23
CA ILE A 17 13.42 23.01 -4.38
C ILE A 17 12.15 22.20 -4.03
N SER A 18 11.52 21.57 -5.01
CA SER A 18 10.33 20.72 -4.77
C SER A 18 10.64 19.58 -3.81
N LEU A 19 11.76 18.87 -3.99
CA LEU A 19 12.18 17.78 -3.10
C LEU A 19 12.31 18.25 -1.65
N VAL A 20 12.99 19.37 -1.41
CA VAL A 20 13.18 19.91 -0.07
C VAL A 20 11.82 20.32 0.53
N VAL A 21 11.00 21.05 -0.22
CA VAL A 21 9.70 21.51 0.28
C VAL A 21 8.78 20.33 0.62
N PHE A 22 8.64 19.33 -0.25
CA PHE A 22 7.77 18.20 0.03
C PHE A 22 8.30 17.27 1.11
N THR A 23 9.62 17.15 1.25
CA THR A 23 10.20 16.46 2.41
C THR A 23 9.85 17.18 3.70
N LEU A 24 9.96 18.51 3.74
CA LEU A 24 9.57 19.29 4.92
C LEU A 24 8.06 19.21 5.18
N VAL A 25 7.20 19.30 4.17
CA VAL A 25 5.75 19.16 4.32
C VAL A 25 5.39 17.77 4.85
N ALA A 26 5.92 16.71 4.25
CA ALA A 26 5.70 15.33 4.71
C ALA A 26 6.20 15.15 6.15
N TRP A 27 7.38 15.68 6.48
CA TRP A 27 7.97 15.53 7.80
C TRP A 27 7.23 16.32 8.89
N ILE A 28 6.84 17.57 8.62
CA ILE A 28 6.04 18.39 9.55
C ILE A 28 4.67 17.76 9.77
N THR A 29 4.00 17.33 8.71
CA THR A 29 2.69 16.70 8.84
C THR A 29 2.78 15.33 9.49
N TRP A 30 3.87 14.58 9.29
CA TRP A 30 4.18 13.37 10.06
C TRP A 30 4.30 13.70 11.54
N PHE A 31 5.08 14.73 11.90
CA PHE A 31 5.22 15.17 13.28
C PHE A 31 3.87 15.55 13.90
N LEU A 32 3.01 16.24 13.17
CA LEU A 32 1.70 16.65 13.69
C LEU A 32 0.75 15.47 13.93
N PHE A 33 0.68 14.51 13.00
CA PHE A 33 -0.38 13.49 13.00
C PHE A 33 0.08 12.10 13.46
N SER A 34 1.31 11.70 13.14
CA SER A 34 1.78 10.32 13.24
C SER A 34 2.82 10.12 14.35
N ASP A 35 3.83 10.99 14.39
CA ASP A 35 4.97 10.87 15.30
C ASP A 35 4.52 10.74 16.77
N PRO A 36 5.05 9.76 17.53
CA PRO A 36 4.72 9.59 18.96
C PRO A 36 5.07 10.79 19.83
N ARG A 37 6.02 11.64 19.39
CA ARG A 37 6.42 12.89 20.05
C ARG A 37 5.50 14.06 19.69
N GLY A 38 4.67 13.86 18.66
CA GLY A 38 3.73 14.82 18.13
C GLY A 38 2.48 15.01 18.98
N PRO A 39 1.64 16.00 18.64
CA PRO A 39 0.43 16.30 19.39
C PRO A 39 -0.67 15.24 19.23
N VAL A 40 -0.73 14.52 18.10
CA VAL A 40 -1.78 13.51 17.84
C VAL A 40 -1.32 12.09 18.15
N GLY A 41 -0.10 11.71 17.73
CA GLY A 41 0.48 10.39 18.00
C GLY A 41 -0.38 9.20 17.54
N SER A 42 -0.98 9.28 16.34
CA SER A 42 -1.94 8.26 15.86
C SER A 42 -1.31 7.02 15.22
N PHE A 43 0.02 6.92 15.24
CA PHE A 43 0.76 5.78 14.72
C PHE A 43 0.76 4.58 15.68
N PRO A 44 0.62 3.34 15.19
CA PRO A 44 0.44 2.97 13.78
C PRO A 44 -1.02 3.05 13.31
N TYR A 45 -1.97 2.69 14.16
CA TYR A 45 -3.39 2.66 13.82
C TYR A 45 -4.20 3.64 14.69
N PRO A 46 -5.20 4.35 14.12
CA PRO A 46 -5.79 4.17 12.78
C PRO A 46 -5.05 4.85 11.63
N PHE A 47 -3.92 5.52 11.88
CA PHE A 47 -3.22 6.37 10.90
C PHE A 47 -2.93 5.65 9.57
N VAL A 48 -2.35 4.45 9.62
CA VAL A 48 -1.99 3.67 8.43
C VAL A 48 -3.20 3.38 7.54
N MET A 49 -4.36 3.08 8.12
CA MET A 49 -5.59 2.82 7.38
C MET A 49 -6.07 4.06 6.62
N TYR A 50 -6.06 5.24 7.27
CA TYR A 50 -6.43 6.49 6.62
C TYR A 50 -5.43 6.86 5.52
N LEU A 51 -4.13 6.77 5.81
CA LEU A 51 -3.06 7.02 4.85
C LEU A 51 -3.21 6.15 3.59
N ALA A 52 -3.45 4.85 3.77
CA ALA A 52 -3.64 3.94 2.65
C ALA A 52 -4.88 4.35 1.83
N MET A 53 -6.01 4.56 2.51
CA MET A 53 -7.26 4.91 1.84
C MET A 53 -7.19 6.26 1.11
N MET A 54 -6.44 7.24 1.66
CA MET A 54 -6.22 8.54 1.02
C MET A 54 -5.68 8.36 -0.40
N ILE A 55 -4.59 7.61 -0.56
CA ILE A 55 -3.97 7.37 -1.88
C ILE A 55 -4.97 6.75 -2.86
N LEU A 56 -5.70 5.73 -2.41
CA LEU A 56 -6.67 5.04 -3.26
C LEU A 56 -7.81 5.96 -3.71
N VAL A 57 -8.36 6.75 -2.79
CA VAL A 57 -9.40 7.74 -3.12
C VAL A 57 -8.84 8.85 -4.02
N GLY A 58 -7.58 9.26 -3.80
CA GLY A 58 -6.92 10.26 -4.64
C GLY A 58 -6.78 9.78 -6.08
N LEU A 59 -6.47 8.49 -6.26
CA LEU A 59 -6.49 7.83 -7.55
C LEU A 59 -7.89 7.88 -8.19
N TRP A 60 -8.96 7.64 -7.43
CA TRP A 60 -10.33 7.73 -7.96
C TRP A 60 -10.67 9.14 -8.43
N GLN A 61 -10.35 10.14 -7.63
CA GLN A 61 -10.61 11.55 -7.96
C GLN A 61 -9.85 11.96 -9.22
N HIS A 62 -8.55 11.68 -9.28
CA HIS A 62 -7.71 12.17 -10.35
C HIS A 62 -7.72 11.27 -11.59
N MET A 63 -7.34 10.00 -11.43
CA MET A 63 -7.14 9.11 -12.59
C MET A 63 -8.45 8.69 -13.24
N PHE A 64 -9.53 8.51 -12.46
CA PHE A 64 -10.79 7.98 -12.96
C PHE A 64 -11.83 9.08 -13.21
N LEU A 65 -12.05 9.96 -12.25
CA LEU A 65 -13.01 11.06 -12.38
C LEU A 65 -12.45 12.28 -13.13
N GLY A 66 -11.13 12.36 -13.33
CA GLY A 66 -10.49 13.47 -14.03
C GLY A 66 -10.75 14.81 -13.34
N ASP A 67 -10.64 14.82 -12.01
CA ASP A 67 -10.84 15.98 -11.14
C ASP A 67 -12.28 16.53 -11.15
N TRP A 68 -13.26 15.77 -11.65
CA TRP A 68 -14.66 16.21 -11.70
C TRP A 68 -15.28 16.36 -10.30
N PRO A 69 -16.05 17.44 -10.02
CA PRO A 69 -16.43 18.57 -10.89
C PRO A 69 -15.52 19.81 -10.76
N PHE A 70 -14.33 19.65 -10.17
CA PHE A 70 -13.42 20.72 -9.79
C PHE A 70 -12.36 21.06 -10.84
N GLN A 71 -12.31 20.34 -11.96
CA GLN A 71 -11.25 20.41 -12.97
C GLN A 71 -10.97 21.82 -13.50
N ASN A 72 -11.98 22.70 -13.48
CA ASN A 72 -11.91 24.08 -13.98
C ASN A 72 -11.58 25.12 -12.90
N LEU A 73 -11.41 24.73 -11.63
CA LEU A 73 -11.04 25.66 -10.57
C LEU A 73 -9.56 26.08 -10.69
N PRO A 74 -9.22 27.34 -10.39
CA PRO A 74 -7.84 27.81 -10.43
C PRO A 74 -7.02 27.22 -9.27
N GLN A 75 -5.70 27.16 -9.44
CA GLN A 75 -4.78 26.87 -8.34
C GLN A 75 -4.57 28.11 -7.46
N PRO A 76 -4.44 27.97 -6.13
CA PRO A 76 -4.40 26.71 -5.36
C PRO A 76 -5.78 26.21 -4.90
N LEU A 77 -6.87 26.90 -5.26
CA LEU A 77 -8.22 26.62 -4.75
C LEU A 77 -8.67 25.19 -5.09
N ARG A 78 -8.41 24.73 -6.31
CA ARG A 78 -8.72 23.35 -6.72
C ARG A 78 -8.04 22.33 -5.82
N GLY A 79 -6.71 22.46 -5.66
CA GLY A 79 -5.94 21.55 -4.83
C GLY A 79 -6.43 21.45 -3.39
N ILE A 80 -6.82 22.59 -2.80
CA ILE A 80 -7.40 22.65 -1.46
C ILE A 80 -8.74 21.91 -1.40
N ILE A 81 -9.65 22.18 -2.34
CA ILE A 81 -10.98 21.57 -2.36
C ILE A 81 -10.88 20.06 -2.59
N GLU A 82 -10.07 19.61 -3.54
CA GLU A 82 -9.89 18.18 -3.81
C GLU A 82 -9.27 17.43 -2.64
N THR A 83 -8.33 18.06 -1.92
CA THR A 83 -7.77 17.52 -0.67
C THR A 83 -8.85 17.37 0.40
N ILE A 84 -9.71 18.37 0.59
CA ILE A 84 -10.82 18.29 1.56
C ILE A 84 -11.82 17.19 1.17
N VAL A 85 -12.20 17.14 -0.11
CA VAL A 85 -13.10 16.11 -0.63
C VAL A 85 -12.49 14.71 -0.47
N ASN A 86 -11.18 14.56 -0.70
CA ASN A 86 -10.47 13.31 -0.47
C ASN A 86 -10.68 12.83 0.98
N LEU A 87 -10.41 13.69 1.95
CA LEU A 87 -10.56 13.36 3.37
C LEU A 87 -12.00 12.96 3.74
N ILE A 88 -13.00 13.67 3.20
CA ILE A 88 -14.42 13.35 3.40
C ILE A 88 -14.76 11.98 2.80
N VAL A 89 -14.32 11.70 1.58
CA VAL A 89 -14.59 10.44 0.89
C VAL A 89 -13.84 9.28 1.57
N VAL A 90 -12.60 9.48 2.01
CA VAL A 90 -11.84 8.50 2.81
C VAL A 90 -12.61 8.12 4.07
N TRP A 91 -13.06 9.13 4.83
CA TRP A 91 -13.87 8.90 6.02
C TRP A 91 -15.14 8.11 5.69
N PHE A 92 -15.85 8.49 4.62
CA PHE A 92 -17.06 7.80 4.18
C PHE A 92 -16.79 6.34 3.79
N VAL A 93 -15.73 6.08 3.03
CA VAL A 93 -15.37 4.74 2.59
C VAL A 93 -15.02 3.85 3.78
N ILE A 94 -14.21 4.34 4.73
CA ILE A 94 -13.84 3.57 5.92
C ILE A 94 -15.08 3.30 6.80
N HIS A 95 -15.76 4.36 7.25
CA HIS A 95 -16.77 4.25 8.30
C HIS A 95 -18.13 3.80 7.81
N VAL A 96 -18.47 4.08 6.55
CA VAL A 96 -19.75 3.67 5.97
C VAL A 96 -19.57 2.41 5.16
N ILE A 97 -18.72 2.41 4.14
CA ILE A 97 -18.62 1.27 3.22
C ILE A 97 -17.97 0.06 3.90
N PHE A 98 -16.76 0.19 4.44
CA PHE A 98 -16.09 -0.94 5.09
C PHE A 98 -16.76 -1.33 6.40
N TYR A 99 -16.97 -0.38 7.32
CA TYR A 99 -17.41 -0.74 8.67
C TYR A 99 -18.89 -1.08 8.76
N ARG A 100 -19.78 -0.41 8.00
CA ARG A 100 -21.24 -0.55 8.14
C ARG A 100 -21.92 -1.29 6.99
N VAL A 101 -21.34 -1.33 5.80
CA VAL A 101 -21.93 -2.08 4.66
C VAL A 101 -21.26 -3.44 4.53
N LEU A 102 -19.96 -3.46 4.19
CA LEU A 102 -19.20 -4.70 4.00
C LEU A 102 -19.00 -5.43 5.33
N GLY A 103 -18.82 -4.68 6.41
CA GLY A 103 -18.64 -5.17 7.76
C GLY A 103 -19.82 -5.96 8.33
N LEU A 104 -21.02 -5.84 7.76
CA LEU A 104 -22.18 -6.66 8.14
C LEU A 104 -22.03 -8.12 7.69
N GLY A 105 -21.42 -8.33 6.52
CA GLY A 105 -21.16 -9.66 5.98
C GLY A 105 -19.79 -10.22 6.41
N PHE A 106 -18.78 -9.35 6.45
CA PHE A 106 -17.40 -9.71 6.77
C PHE A 106 -16.93 -8.94 8.00
N ASN A 107 -17.15 -9.49 9.19
CA ASN A 107 -16.85 -8.81 10.46
C ASN A 107 -15.40 -8.34 10.58
N PHE A 108 -14.45 -9.05 9.96
CA PHE A 108 -13.04 -8.65 9.95
C PHE A 108 -12.77 -7.39 9.13
N LEU A 109 -13.76 -6.79 8.46
CA LEU A 109 -13.66 -5.48 7.80
C LEU A 109 -14.20 -4.34 8.67
N SER A 110 -14.72 -4.61 9.87
CA SER A 110 -15.35 -3.59 10.72
C SER A 110 -14.83 -3.62 12.15
N GLN A 111 -13.98 -2.65 12.49
CA GLN A 111 -13.44 -2.53 13.84
C GLN A 111 -14.57 -2.21 14.84
N SER A 112 -15.57 -1.42 14.41
CA SER A 112 -16.73 -1.12 15.25
C SER A 112 -17.54 -2.37 15.60
N ASN A 113 -17.75 -3.27 14.63
CA ASN A 113 -18.49 -4.51 14.88
C ASN A 113 -17.67 -5.46 15.77
N LEU A 114 -16.38 -5.60 15.53
CA LEU A 114 -15.49 -6.41 16.36
C LEU A 114 -15.45 -5.92 17.81
N ASN A 115 -15.36 -4.60 18.02
CA ASN A 115 -15.38 -3.99 19.35
C ASN A 115 -16.74 -4.19 20.04
N ALA A 116 -17.85 -3.97 19.34
CA ALA A 116 -19.19 -4.19 19.89
C ALA A 116 -19.44 -5.66 20.27
N LEU A 117 -18.93 -6.60 19.46
CA LEU A 117 -18.96 -8.03 19.79
C LEU A 117 -18.11 -8.32 21.04
N ALA A 118 -16.94 -7.68 21.17
CA ALA A 118 -16.07 -7.86 22.34
C ALA A 118 -16.70 -7.30 23.61
N GLU A 119 -17.29 -6.10 23.54
CA GLU A 119 -18.04 -5.46 24.63
C GLU A 119 -19.24 -6.30 25.08
N ALA A 120 -19.95 -6.92 24.15
CA ALA A 120 -21.10 -7.77 24.46
C ALA A 120 -20.70 -9.15 25.03
N GLY A 121 -19.40 -9.46 25.17
CA GLY A 121 -18.91 -10.81 25.48
C GLY A 121 -19.23 -11.82 24.38
N LYS A 122 -19.55 -11.35 23.17
CA LYS A 122 -20.00 -12.12 22.00
C LYS A 122 -18.91 -12.32 20.96
N VAL A 123 -17.64 -12.11 21.29
CA VAL A 123 -16.54 -12.65 20.45
C VAL A 123 -16.52 -14.16 20.65
N LEU A 124 -17.49 -14.81 20.02
CA LEU A 124 -17.57 -16.24 19.90
C LEU A 124 -16.53 -16.64 18.86
N LEU A 125 -15.36 -17.03 19.34
CA LEU A 125 -14.47 -17.93 18.62
C LEU A 125 -15.09 -19.33 18.72
N PRO A 126 -15.63 -19.91 17.64
CA PRO A 126 -16.31 -21.20 17.74
C PRO A 126 -15.30 -22.35 17.78
N ILE A 127 -15.64 -23.39 18.54
CA ILE A 127 -14.85 -24.61 18.76
C ILE A 127 -15.15 -25.64 17.64
N PRO A 128 -14.20 -26.48 17.19
CA PRO A 128 -14.51 -27.62 16.33
C PRO A 128 -15.43 -28.65 17.03
N PRO A 129 -16.34 -29.34 16.31
CA PRO A 129 -17.32 -30.28 16.89
C PRO A 129 -16.69 -31.37 17.79
N GLU A 130 -15.46 -31.74 17.50
CA GLU A 130 -14.73 -32.85 18.10
C GLU A 130 -14.19 -32.48 19.51
N ALA A 131 -13.82 -31.21 19.71
CA ALA A 131 -13.40 -30.68 21.01
C ALA A 131 -14.60 -30.38 21.92
N ILE A 132 -15.77 -30.08 21.34
CA ILE A 132 -17.04 -29.95 22.08
C ILE A 132 -17.45 -31.32 22.65
N GLN A 133 -17.40 -32.39 21.84
CA GLN A 133 -17.80 -33.73 22.29
C GLN A 133 -16.87 -34.29 23.37
N LYS A 134 -15.55 -34.08 23.25
CA LYS A 134 -14.58 -34.52 24.27
C LYS A 134 -14.76 -33.77 25.59
N ALA A 135 -14.91 -32.44 25.55
CA ALA A 135 -15.14 -31.64 26.76
C ALA A 135 -16.47 -31.96 27.45
N ILE A 136 -17.52 -32.30 26.68
CA ILE A 136 -18.80 -32.78 27.21
C ILE A 136 -18.63 -34.16 27.86
N ALA A 137 -17.94 -35.09 27.21
CA ALA A 137 -17.73 -36.45 27.72
C ALA A 137 -16.90 -36.46 29.02
N ASP A 138 -15.81 -35.69 29.08
CA ASP A 138 -14.94 -35.61 30.26
C ASP A 138 -15.64 -34.92 31.45
N SER A 139 -16.49 -33.91 31.20
CA SER A 139 -17.26 -33.20 32.24
C SER A 139 -18.44 -34.00 32.80
N LEU A 140 -19.14 -34.76 31.95
CA LEU A 140 -20.19 -35.70 32.36
C LEU A 140 -19.62 -36.84 33.22
N ALA A 141 -18.43 -37.34 32.89
CA ALA A 141 -17.74 -38.37 33.67
C ALA A 141 -17.30 -37.89 35.07
N ALA A 142 -17.08 -36.59 35.24
CA ALA A 142 -16.67 -35.98 36.50
C ALA A 142 -17.83 -35.43 37.35
N GLY A 143 -19.08 -35.49 36.87
CA GLY A 143 -20.27 -35.05 37.61
C GLY A 143 -20.37 -33.53 37.84
N GLN A 144 -19.74 -32.72 36.99
CA GLN A 144 -19.68 -31.25 37.13
C GLN A 144 -20.55 -30.54 36.08
N ALA A 145 -21.10 -29.39 36.43
CA ALA A 145 -21.79 -28.50 35.49
C ALA A 145 -20.78 -27.84 34.53
N ILE A 146 -21.07 -27.93 33.24
CA ILE A 146 -20.20 -27.50 32.14
C ILE A 146 -20.05 -25.96 32.15
N LEU A 147 -18.81 -25.46 32.21
CA LEU A 147 -18.44 -24.15 31.68
C LEU A 147 -17.54 -24.37 30.44
N PRO A 148 -17.99 -24.04 29.22
CA PRO A 148 -17.13 -24.03 28.06
C PRO A 148 -16.26 -22.79 28.18
N GLU A 149 -14.93 -22.92 28.20
CA GLU A 149 -14.06 -21.75 28.14
C GLU A 149 -14.11 -21.12 26.73
N MET A 150 -15.20 -20.40 26.50
CA MET A 150 -15.37 -19.35 25.51
C MET A 150 -14.25 -18.33 25.75
N LYS A 151 -13.12 -18.46 25.05
CA LYS A 151 -12.10 -17.41 25.08
C LYS A 151 -12.63 -16.19 24.32
N THR A 152 -13.40 -15.37 25.02
CA THR A 152 -13.73 -14.02 24.60
C THR A 152 -12.45 -13.22 24.59
N MET A 153 -12.12 -12.60 23.46
CA MET A 153 -11.10 -11.57 23.46
C MET A 153 -11.70 -10.34 24.15
N GLY A 154 -11.13 -9.95 25.29
CA GLY A 154 -11.54 -8.72 25.98
C GLY A 154 -11.42 -7.52 25.03
N LEU A 155 -12.22 -6.48 25.27
CA LEU A 155 -12.27 -5.29 24.42
C LEU A 155 -10.87 -4.69 24.17
N ASP A 156 -10.04 -4.61 25.20
CA ASP A 156 -8.69 -4.04 25.08
C ASP A 156 -7.79 -4.88 24.19
N ALA A 157 -7.87 -6.20 24.31
CA ALA A 157 -7.16 -7.12 23.42
C ALA A 157 -7.68 -7.02 21.98
N MET A 158 -8.98 -6.84 21.76
CA MET A 158 -9.56 -6.68 20.42
C MET A 158 -9.13 -5.37 19.77
N LYS A 159 -9.15 -4.27 20.53
CA LYS A 159 -8.69 -2.95 20.08
C LYS A 159 -7.20 -3.00 19.71
N ALA A 160 -6.37 -3.65 20.52
CA ALA A 160 -4.93 -3.77 20.27
C ALA A 160 -4.56 -4.64 19.07
N LYS A 161 -5.50 -5.42 18.50
CA LYS A 161 -5.23 -6.29 17.35
C LYS A 161 -5.46 -5.63 16.00
N HIS A 162 -6.21 -4.52 15.95
CA HIS A 162 -6.39 -3.73 14.72
C HIS A 162 -6.79 -4.56 13.48
N PHE A 163 -7.60 -5.61 13.67
CA PHE A 163 -7.86 -6.60 12.61
C PHE A 163 -8.52 -5.97 11.38
N ALA A 164 -9.54 -5.14 11.60
CA ALA A 164 -10.24 -4.51 10.50
C ALA A 164 -9.41 -3.45 9.80
N GLU A 165 -8.60 -2.71 10.55
CA GLU A 165 -7.72 -1.70 9.98
C GLU A 165 -6.65 -2.37 9.11
N SER A 166 -6.06 -3.47 9.59
CA SER A 166 -5.15 -4.31 8.80
C SER A 166 -5.82 -4.89 7.55
N ALA A 167 -7.07 -5.36 7.67
CA ALA A 167 -7.81 -5.92 6.54
C ALA A 167 -8.13 -4.89 5.46
N VAL A 168 -8.46 -3.65 5.87
CA VAL A 168 -8.68 -2.52 4.96
C VAL A 168 -7.38 -2.06 4.31
N VAL A 169 -6.27 -2.01 5.05
CA VAL A 169 -4.94 -1.72 4.48
C VAL A 169 -4.56 -2.76 3.43
N CYS A 170 -4.79 -4.05 3.68
CA CYS A 170 -4.58 -5.09 2.67
C CYS A 170 -5.50 -4.89 1.44
N TYR A 171 -6.72 -4.39 1.62
CA TYR A 171 -7.60 -4.09 0.48
C TYR A 171 -7.00 -2.97 -0.37
N VAL A 172 -6.51 -1.91 0.28
CA VAL A 172 -5.84 -0.82 -0.42
C VAL A 172 -4.57 -1.30 -1.11
N LEU A 173 -3.75 -2.14 -0.49
CA LEU A 173 -2.55 -2.72 -1.13
C LEU A 173 -2.92 -3.41 -2.46
N ILE A 174 -3.94 -4.25 -2.45
CA ILE A 174 -4.47 -4.88 -3.67
C ILE A 174 -5.00 -3.81 -4.63
N GLY A 175 -5.73 -2.82 -4.13
CA GLY A 175 -6.27 -1.70 -4.89
C GLY A 175 -5.20 -0.85 -5.58
N PHE A 176 -4.08 -0.61 -4.92
CA PHE A 176 -3.01 0.27 -5.39
C PHE A 176 -2.33 -0.26 -6.66
N PHE A 177 -2.41 -1.57 -6.90
CA PHE A 177 -2.09 -2.16 -8.21
C PHE A 177 -3.33 -2.24 -9.12
N SER A 178 -4.42 -2.82 -8.60
CA SER A 178 -5.55 -3.26 -9.44
C SER A 178 -6.43 -2.13 -9.99
N TYR A 179 -6.34 -0.92 -9.45
CA TYR A 179 -6.95 0.25 -10.04
C TYR A 179 -6.10 0.82 -11.20
N PRO A 180 -4.83 1.19 -10.98
CA PRO A 180 -4.03 1.79 -12.04
C PRO A 180 -3.64 0.81 -13.16
N PHE A 181 -3.57 -0.52 -12.94
CA PHE A 181 -3.17 -1.44 -14.02
C PHE A 181 -4.16 -1.47 -15.18
N VAL A 182 -5.46 -1.26 -14.93
CA VAL A 182 -6.46 -1.13 -15.98
C VAL A 182 -6.17 0.12 -16.83
N THR A 183 -5.77 1.21 -16.19
CA THR A 183 -5.40 2.44 -16.90
C THR A 183 -4.09 2.29 -17.67
N ILE A 184 -3.05 1.75 -17.03
CA ILE A 184 -1.69 1.74 -17.57
C ILE A 184 -1.50 0.60 -18.59
N LEU A 185 -1.91 -0.63 -18.27
CA LEU A 185 -1.67 -1.80 -19.12
C LEU A 185 -2.82 -2.02 -20.12
N PHE A 186 -4.06 -1.80 -19.69
CA PHE A 186 -5.26 -2.00 -20.51
C PHE A 186 -5.75 -0.74 -21.23
N GLY A 187 -5.10 0.42 -21.02
CA GLY A 187 -5.50 1.68 -21.68
C GLY A 187 -6.95 2.06 -21.35
N LYS A 188 -7.40 1.78 -20.12
CA LYS A 188 -8.77 1.99 -19.62
C LYS A 188 -9.86 1.14 -20.30
N TRP A 189 -9.49 0.06 -21.01
CA TRP A 189 -10.45 -0.97 -21.46
C TRP A 189 -11.04 -1.74 -20.27
N PRO A 190 -12.34 -2.10 -20.26
CA PRO A 190 -13.32 -1.95 -21.34
C PRO A 190 -14.16 -0.66 -21.27
N VAL A 191 -13.92 0.22 -20.31
CA VAL A 191 -14.80 1.36 -20.03
C VAL A 191 -14.64 2.49 -21.04
N ARG A 192 -13.42 2.98 -21.30
CA ARG A 192 -13.24 4.13 -22.20
C ARG A 192 -13.66 3.93 -23.65
N PRO A 193 -13.66 2.73 -24.23
CA PRO A 193 -14.28 2.49 -25.52
C PRO A 193 -15.78 2.83 -25.63
N SER A 194 -16.49 3.14 -24.53
CA SER A 194 -17.94 3.34 -24.52
C SER A 194 -18.43 4.80 -24.58
N ASP A 195 -17.58 5.76 -24.98
CA ASP A 195 -17.89 7.21 -25.14
C ASP A 195 -18.58 7.91 -23.94
N LEU A 196 -18.48 7.34 -22.74
CA LEU A 196 -19.14 7.89 -21.55
C LEU A 196 -18.49 9.22 -21.12
N PRO A 197 -19.26 10.29 -20.86
CA PRO A 197 -18.74 11.52 -20.27
C PRO A 197 -18.48 11.34 -18.77
N GLN A 198 -17.76 12.30 -18.17
CA GLN A 198 -17.67 12.38 -16.70
C GLN A 198 -19.00 12.88 -16.11
N PRO A 199 -19.42 12.37 -14.94
CA PRO A 199 -18.71 11.42 -14.07
C PRO A 199 -18.96 9.93 -14.40
N GLN A 200 -19.75 9.62 -15.42
CA GLN A 200 -20.23 8.26 -15.69
C GLN A 200 -19.07 7.31 -16.03
N ALA A 201 -18.11 7.77 -16.85
CA ALA A 201 -16.91 7.00 -17.15
C ALA A 201 -16.09 6.71 -15.88
N GLY A 202 -15.84 7.72 -15.05
CA GLY A 202 -15.08 7.53 -13.80
C GLY A 202 -15.76 6.56 -12.85
N LEU A 203 -17.08 6.66 -12.67
CA LEU A 203 -17.84 5.72 -11.83
C LEU A 203 -17.82 4.29 -12.38
N ALA A 204 -17.89 4.12 -13.71
CA ALA A 204 -17.75 2.82 -14.34
C ALA A 204 -16.34 2.24 -14.19
N GLU A 205 -15.29 3.07 -14.30
CA GLU A 205 -13.89 2.68 -14.02
C GLU A 205 -13.73 2.25 -12.55
N ILE A 206 -14.29 3.00 -11.59
CA ILE A 206 -14.28 2.63 -10.16
C ILE A 206 -14.97 1.27 -9.96
N GLY A 207 -16.16 1.06 -10.50
CA GLY A 207 -16.90 -0.19 -10.36
C GLY A 207 -16.17 -1.40 -10.95
N TRP A 208 -15.61 -1.23 -12.15
CA TRP A 208 -14.82 -2.28 -12.81
C TRP A 208 -13.56 -2.63 -12.02
N CYS A 209 -12.77 -1.61 -11.62
CA CYS A 209 -11.55 -1.83 -10.86
C CYS A 209 -11.83 -2.37 -9.45
N SER A 210 -12.91 -1.93 -8.79
CA SER A 210 -13.37 -2.49 -7.51
C SER A 210 -13.68 -3.97 -7.63
N THR A 211 -14.31 -4.40 -8.73
CA THR A 211 -14.62 -5.81 -8.98
C THR A 211 -13.35 -6.64 -9.10
N LEU A 212 -12.36 -6.17 -9.87
CA LEU A 212 -11.06 -6.83 -10.00
C LEU A 212 -10.29 -6.85 -8.68
N THR A 213 -10.35 -5.76 -7.92
CA THR A 213 -9.74 -5.66 -6.58
C THR A 213 -10.33 -6.70 -5.65
N LEU A 214 -11.66 -6.86 -5.62
CA LEU A 214 -12.34 -7.86 -4.80
C LEU A 214 -11.94 -9.28 -5.18
N PHE A 215 -11.78 -9.56 -6.47
CA PHE A 215 -11.28 -10.84 -6.95
C PHE A 215 -9.87 -11.13 -6.40
N PHE A 216 -8.91 -10.21 -6.62
CA PHE A 216 -7.55 -10.38 -6.11
C PHE A 216 -7.50 -10.44 -4.58
N TYR A 217 -8.27 -9.61 -3.88
CA TYR A 217 -8.36 -9.60 -2.43
C TYR A 217 -8.86 -10.95 -1.88
N THR A 218 -9.86 -11.53 -2.54
CA THR A 218 -10.43 -12.82 -2.17
C THR A 218 -9.44 -13.97 -2.39
N VAL A 219 -8.62 -13.91 -3.44
CA VAL A 219 -7.64 -14.95 -3.76
C VAL A 219 -6.36 -14.82 -2.91
N LEU A 220 -5.96 -13.59 -2.57
CA LEU A 220 -4.63 -13.31 -2.01
C LEU A 220 -4.65 -12.86 -0.54
N ILE A 221 -5.71 -12.23 -0.06
CA ILE A 221 -5.77 -11.69 1.31
C ILE A 221 -6.74 -12.47 2.19
N VAL A 222 -7.95 -12.73 1.72
CA VAL A 222 -8.98 -13.47 2.49
C VAL A 222 -8.45 -14.81 3.03
N PRO A 223 -7.60 -15.59 2.32
CA PRO A 223 -7.08 -16.84 2.86
C PRO A 223 -6.23 -16.64 4.11
N PHE A 224 -5.48 -15.53 4.21
CA PHE A 224 -4.73 -15.19 5.43
C PHE A 224 -5.68 -14.98 6.62
N TRP A 225 -6.80 -14.27 6.42
CA TRP A 225 -7.82 -14.14 7.46
C TRP A 225 -8.47 -15.47 7.81
N GLY A 226 -8.64 -16.38 6.85
CA GLY A 226 -9.02 -17.76 7.14
C GLY A 226 -8.03 -18.47 8.06
N MET A 227 -6.71 -18.26 7.90
CA MET A 227 -5.73 -18.77 8.87
C MET A 227 -5.88 -18.11 10.24
N VAL A 228 -5.97 -16.78 10.30
CA VAL A 228 -6.08 -16.03 11.57
C VAL A 228 -7.32 -16.49 12.35
N PHE A 229 -8.49 -16.49 11.72
CA PHE A 229 -9.73 -16.88 12.39
C PHE A 229 -9.88 -18.40 12.54
N GLY A 230 -9.47 -19.17 11.54
CA GLY A 230 -9.70 -20.61 11.47
C GLY A 230 -8.64 -21.49 12.15
N LYS A 231 -7.38 -21.06 12.21
CA LYS A 231 -6.29 -21.82 12.88
C LYS A 231 -5.79 -21.13 14.14
N THR A 232 -5.60 -19.82 14.11
CA THR A 232 -5.05 -19.08 15.27
C THR A 232 -6.12 -18.81 16.32
N LEU A 233 -7.37 -18.58 15.90
CA LEU A 233 -8.47 -18.23 16.78
C LEU A 233 -9.59 -19.30 16.88
N GLY A 234 -9.50 -20.44 16.19
CA GLY A 234 -10.33 -21.62 16.51
C GLY A 234 -11.14 -22.20 15.35
N THR A 235 -12.03 -21.43 14.70
CA THR A 235 -12.75 -21.85 13.48
C THR A 235 -13.18 -20.64 12.65
N SER A 236 -13.19 -20.80 11.32
CA SER A 236 -13.74 -19.83 10.37
C SER A 236 -14.71 -20.54 9.42
N ILE A 237 -15.95 -20.04 9.33
CA ILE A 237 -16.93 -20.56 8.37
C ILE A 237 -16.80 -19.75 7.07
N GLY A 238 -16.57 -20.45 5.95
CA GLY A 238 -16.55 -19.82 4.62
C GLY A 238 -15.28 -19.07 4.25
N LEU A 239 -14.20 -19.16 5.05
CA LEU A 239 -12.87 -18.63 4.68
C LEU A 239 -11.93 -19.79 4.34
N ASN A 240 -11.29 -19.71 3.18
CA ASN A 240 -10.24 -20.67 2.79
C ASN A 240 -8.94 -20.39 3.55
N PHE A 241 -8.02 -21.37 3.56
CA PHE A 241 -6.67 -21.18 4.10
C PHE A 241 -5.68 -20.74 3.02
N PRO A 242 -4.53 -20.13 3.40
CA PRO A 242 -3.49 -19.73 2.47
C PRO A 242 -3.02 -20.90 1.61
N TRP A 243 -3.20 -20.80 0.30
CA TRP A 243 -2.83 -21.84 -0.65
C TRP A 243 -1.34 -21.82 -1.01
N TRP A 244 -0.60 -20.81 -0.54
CA TRP A 244 0.79 -20.57 -0.90
C TRP A 244 1.81 -21.07 0.12
N GLY A 245 1.39 -21.59 1.28
CA GLY A 245 2.31 -21.94 2.38
C GLY A 245 3.45 -22.89 1.97
N ASP A 246 3.15 -23.86 1.10
CA ASP A 246 4.12 -24.84 0.60
C ASP A 246 5.00 -24.31 -0.55
N ILE A 247 4.61 -23.18 -1.17
CA ILE A 247 5.34 -22.61 -2.31
C ILE A 247 6.54 -21.78 -1.84
N ASN A 248 6.39 -21.09 -0.72
CA ASN A 248 7.25 -19.98 -0.32
C ASN A 248 7.88 -20.14 1.07
N GLY A 249 7.51 -21.19 1.82
CA GLY A 249 7.97 -21.45 3.19
C GLY A 249 7.26 -20.64 4.29
N THR A 250 6.21 -19.87 3.97
CA THR A 250 5.42 -19.13 4.97
C THR A 250 3.96 -18.96 4.55
N PRO A 251 2.97 -19.37 5.37
CA PRO A 251 1.57 -19.14 5.05
C PRO A 251 1.13 -17.69 5.35
N HIS A 252 2.04 -16.83 5.83
CA HIS A 252 1.75 -15.43 6.16
C HIS A 252 1.50 -14.58 4.89
N VAL A 253 0.71 -13.51 5.04
CA VAL A 253 0.39 -12.58 3.94
C VAL A 253 1.60 -11.78 3.44
N HIS A 254 2.69 -11.73 4.22
CA HIS A 254 3.90 -10.98 3.84
C HIS A 254 4.54 -11.49 2.57
N TRP A 255 4.33 -12.76 2.22
CA TRP A 255 4.69 -13.24 0.89
C TRP A 255 3.98 -12.48 -0.23
N VAL A 256 2.66 -12.31 -0.10
CA VAL A 256 1.86 -11.52 -1.05
C VAL A 256 2.42 -10.10 -1.09
N PHE A 257 2.69 -9.48 0.07
CA PHE A 257 3.21 -8.12 0.13
C PHE A 257 4.52 -7.99 -0.65
N GLY A 258 5.45 -8.93 -0.45
CA GLY A 258 6.75 -8.91 -1.11
C GLY A 258 6.67 -8.80 -2.62
N TRP A 259 5.98 -9.72 -3.30
CA TRP A 259 5.91 -9.67 -4.77
C TRP A 259 4.87 -8.68 -5.32
N TRP A 260 3.80 -8.41 -4.57
CA TRP A 260 2.75 -7.47 -4.99
C TRP A 260 3.25 -6.02 -4.97
N GLU A 261 4.03 -5.63 -3.96
CA GLU A 261 4.68 -4.31 -3.96
C GLU A 261 5.62 -4.15 -5.15
N TRP A 262 6.43 -5.16 -5.49
CA TRP A 262 7.24 -5.07 -6.70
C TRP A 262 6.43 -4.99 -7.99
N MET A 263 5.25 -5.61 -8.07
CA MET A 263 4.33 -5.38 -9.19
C MET A 263 3.84 -3.94 -9.27
N ILE A 264 3.53 -3.32 -8.14
CA ILE A 264 3.18 -1.90 -8.03
C ILE A 264 4.33 -1.04 -8.56
N ILE A 265 5.58 -1.30 -8.12
CA ILE A 265 6.75 -0.56 -8.59
C ILE A 265 6.92 -0.70 -10.09
N VAL A 266 6.92 -1.93 -10.63
CA VAL A 266 7.04 -2.16 -12.07
C VAL A 266 5.90 -1.45 -12.83
N LEU A 267 4.69 -1.49 -12.29
CA LEU A 267 3.52 -0.86 -12.89
C LEU A 267 3.65 0.67 -12.96
N PHE A 268 4.12 1.32 -11.89
CA PHE A 268 4.26 2.77 -11.86
C PHE A 268 5.55 3.27 -12.51
N MET A 269 6.65 2.51 -12.46
CA MET A 269 7.85 2.83 -13.24
C MET A 269 7.56 2.84 -14.74
N THR A 270 6.61 2.02 -15.19
CA THR A 270 6.20 1.92 -16.59
C THR A 270 5.85 3.26 -17.24
N PRO A 271 4.81 4.01 -16.81
CA PRO A 271 4.46 5.28 -17.42
C PRO A 271 5.41 6.41 -17.00
N ASN A 272 5.90 6.40 -15.75
CA ASN A 272 6.70 7.50 -15.21
C ASN A 272 8.13 7.46 -15.78
N VAL A 273 8.90 6.44 -15.43
CA VAL A 273 10.34 6.41 -15.70
C VAL A 273 10.70 5.67 -16.98
N TRP A 274 9.91 4.67 -17.37
CA TRP A 274 10.21 3.83 -18.53
C TRP A 274 9.53 4.30 -19.82
N ARG A 275 8.64 5.30 -19.74
CA ARG A 275 7.88 5.82 -20.88
C ARG A 275 7.26 4.69 -21.71
N MET A 276 6.52 3.83 -21.02
CA MET A 276 5.81 2.65 -21.53
C MET A 276 6.68 1.50 -22.04
N LYS A 277 8.01 1.51 -21.84
CA LYS A 277 8.89 0.38 -22.19
C LYS A 277 8.88 -0.68 -21.08
N PRO A 278 9.05 -1.98 -21.42
CA PRO A 278 9.15 -2.53 -22.77
C PRO A 278 7.80 -2.75 -23.47
N TRP A 279 6.67 -2.41 -22.84
CA TRP A 279 5.32 -2.72 -23.33
C TRP A 279 4.94 -2.03 -24.64
N SER A 280 5.63 -0.95 -24.98
CA SER A 280 5.52 -0.28 -26.29
C SER A 280 5.88 -1.20 -27.46
N LEU A 281 6.63 -2.28 -27.23
CA LEU A 281 6.95 -3.29 -28.25
C LEU A 281 5.75 -4.20 -28.58
N ILE A 282 4.74 -4.27 -27.72
CA ILE A 282 3.56 -5.13 -27.92
C ILE A 282 2.56 -4.40 -28.82
N LYS A 283 2.42 -4.89 -30.06
CA LYS A 283 1.55 -4.31 -31.11
C LYS A 283 0.15 -4.93 -31.19
N LEU A 284 -0.28 -5.65 -30.16
CA LEU A 284 -1.61 -6.24 -30.11
C LEU A 284 -2.68 -5.21 -29.69
N PRO A 285 -3.95 -5.37 -30.09
CA PRO A 285 -5.05 -4.56 -29.57
C PRO A 285 -5.38 -4.94 -28.13
N GLN A 286 -6.16 -4.09 -27.43
CA GLN A 286 -6.78 -4.47 -26.17
C GLN A 286 -7.90 -5.51 -26.43
N PRO A 287 -8.11 -6.50 -25.53
CA PRO A 287 -7.47 -6.66 -24.22
C PRO A 287 -6.13 -7.42 -24.26
N TRP A 288 -5.70 -7.93 -25.42
CA TRP A 288 -4.53 -8.82 -25.52
C TRP A 288 -3.23 -8.15 -25.11
N LYS A 289 -3.02 -6.87 -25.49
CA LYS A 289 -1.87 -6.10 -25.02
C LYS A 289 -1.85 -6.02 -23.49
N GLY A 290 -2.97 -5.62 -22.88
CA GLY A 290 -3.10 -5.54 -21.43
C GLY A 290 -2.85 -6.88 -20.73
N LEU A 291 -3.39 -7.98 -21.26
CA LEU A 291 -3.20 -9.32 -20.70
C LEU A 291 -1.73 -9.76 -20.74
N ILE A 292 -1.06 -9.61 -21.87
CA ILE A 292 0.37 -9.97 -21.99
C ILE A 292 1.22 -9.07 -21.10
N SER A 293 0.96 -7.76 -21.09
CA SER A 293 1.65 -6.83 -20.19
C SER A 293 1.42 -7.16 -18.72
N PHE A 294 0.22 -7.57 -18.33
CA PHE A 294 -0.10 -8.01 -16.97
C PHE A 294 0.70 -9.26 -16.59
N ILE A 295 0.73 -10.28 -17.44
CA ILE A 295 1.50 -11.51 -17.20
C ILE A 295 2.99 -11.20 -17.00
N PHE A 296 3.57 -10.35 -17.86
CA PHE A 296 4.96 -9.95 -17.70
C PHE A 296 5.21 -9.08 -16.47
N ASN A 297 4.27 -8.20 -16.10
CA ASN A 297 4.37 -7.40 -14.89
C ASN A 297 4.38 -8.32 -13.64
N VAL A 298 3.47 -9.29 -13.56
CA VAL A 298 3.43 -10.29 -12.48
C VAL A 298 4.74 -11.07 -12.41
N ALA A 299 5.20 -11.61 -13.55
CA ALA A 299 6.43 -12.38 -13.61
C ALA A 299 7.65 -11.54 -13.17
N LEU A 300 7.76 -10.31 -13.67
CA LEU A 300 8.86 -9.42 -13.34
C LEU A 300 8.84 -9.00 -11.87
N GLY A 301 7.67 -8.60 -11.34
CA GLY A 301 7.52 -8.25 -9.92
C GLY A 301 7.90 -9.41 -9.01
N TYR A 302 7.43 -10.62 -9.31
CA TYR A 302 7.79 -11.81 -8.55
C TYR A 302 9.29 -12.15 -8.63
N LEU A 303 9.90 -12.05 -9.81
CA LEU A 303 11.33 -12.33 -10.00
C LEU A 303 12.22 -11.32 -9.25
N ILE A 304 11.84 -10.04 -9.23
CA ILE A 304 12.59 -9.01 -8.49
C ILE A 304 12.45 -9.28 -6.99
N ALA A 305 11.23 -9.51 -6.48
CA ALA A 305 11.02 -9.83 -5.07
C ALA A 305 11.80 -11.07 -4.62
N LEU A 306 11.77 -12.13 -5.43
CA LEU A 306 12.53 -13.36 -5.17
C LEU A 306 14.04 -13.10 -5.19
N THR A 307 14.52 -12.24 -6.08
CA THR A 307 15.92 -11.81 -6.11
C THR A 307 16.27 -11.14 -4.79
N CYS A 308 15.51 -10.11 -4.37
CA CYS A 308 15.70 -9.43 -3.09
C CYS A 308 15.79 -10.42 -1.92
N VAL A 309 14.86 -11.36 -1.81
CA VAL A 309 14.85 -12.40 -0.77
C VAL A 309 16.14 -13.24 -0.78
N LYS A 310 16.60 -13.67 -1.97
CA LYS A 310 17.77 -14.55 -2.10
C LYS A 310 19.09 -13.84 -1.83
N ILE A 311 19.20 -12.56 -2.19
CA ILE A 311 20.45 -11.80 -2.05
C ILE A 311 20.51 -10.97 -0.77
N ALA A 312 19.44 -10.93 0.04
CA ALA A 312 19.38 -10.11 1.26
C ALA A 312 20.53 -10.37 2.23
N GLY A 313 21.01 -11.61 2.32
CA GLY A 313 22.18 -11.96 3.15
C GLY A 313 23.47 -11.20 2.81
N ALA A 314 23.54 -10.53 1.65
CA ALA A 314 24.69 -9.71 1.26
C ALA A 314 24.80 -8.38 2.02
N TRP A 315 23.70 -7.87 2.59
CA TRP A 315 23.70 -6.60 3.35
C TRP A 315 23.04 -6.70 4.73
N LEU A 316 22.25 -7.75 4.99
CA LEU A 316 21.65 -7.96 6.31
C LEU A 316 22.74 -8.21 7.37
N PRO A 317 22.57 -7.70 8.60
CA PRO A 317 23.47 -7.98 9.71
C PRO A 317 23.59 -9.49 10.01
N ALA A 318 24.77 -9.92 10.45
CA ALA A 318 25.05 -11.33 10.74
C ALA A 318 24.21 -11.89 11.91
N ASP A 319 23.76 -11.04 12.82
CA ASP A 319 22.94 -11.34 13.99
C ASP A 319 21.43 -11.34 13.69
N MET A 320 21.00 -11.06 12.46
CA MET A 320 19.57 -10.99 12.09
C MET A 320 18.79 -12.27 12.45
N GLY A 321 19.42 -13.44 12.31
CA GLY A 321 18.82 -14.72 12.68
C GLY A 321 18.48 -14.81 14.18
N GLN A 322 19.38 -14.31 15.04
CA GLN A 322 19.19 -14.31 16.49
C GLN A 322 18.08 -13.33 16.90
N VAL A 323 18.05 -12.15 16.29
CA VAL A 323 17.01 -11.14 16.56
C VAL A 323 15.62 -11.64 16.16
N ILE A 324 15.50 -12.30 15.01
CA ILE A 324 14.24 -12.90 14.54
C ILE A 324 13.76 -14.03 15.47
N GLU A 325 14.68 -14.89 15.91
CA GLU A 325 14.36 -15.96 16.86
C GLU A 325 13.90 -15.38 18.21
N HIS A 326 14.59 -14.35 18.72
CA HIS A 326 14.21 -13.66 19.95
C HIS A 326 12.82 -13.02 19.86
N ALA A 327 12.49 -12.44 18.71
CA ALA A 327 11.17 -11.87 18.41
C ALA A 327 10.08 -12.94 18.19
N LYS A 328 10.41 -14.24 18.25
CA LYS A 328 9.52 -15.36 17.93
C LYS A 328 8.90 -15.23 16.53
N ASP A 329 9.71 -14.75 15.60
CA ASP A 329 9.37 -14.53 14.21
C ASP A 329 10.01 -15.61 13.31
N ASN A 330 9.69 -15.59 12.02
CA ASN A 330 10.13 -16.48 10.99
C ASN A 330 10.96 -15.70 9.96
N MET A 331 12.19 -16.18 9.71
CA MET A 331 13.12 -15.56 8.76
C MET A 331 12.50 -15.39 7.37
N THR A 332 11.81 -16.41 6.86
CA THR A 332 11.14 -16.36 5.56
C THR A 332 10.06 -15.28 5.53
N ARG A 333 9.26 -15.15 6.59
CA ARG A 333 8.26 -14.07 6.72
C ARG A 333 8.93 -12.69 6.67
N PHE A 334 10.01 -12.51 7.43
CA PHE A 334 10.79 -11.27 7.45
C PHE A 334 11.32 -10.93 6.05
N LEU A 335 11.98 -11.87 5.38
CA LEU A 335 12.60 -11.61 4.06
C LEU A 335 11.59 -11.17 3.00
N TRP A 336 10.39 -11.76 2.98
CA TRP A 336 9.34 -11.33 2.05
C TRP A 336 8.79 -9.94 2.37
N TYR A 337 8.61 -9.63 3.65
CA TYR A 337 8.22 -8.28 4.05
C TYR A 337 9.31 -7.25 3.75
N HIS A 338 10.57 -7.61 4.00
CA HIS A 338 11.72 -6.77 3.70
C HIS A 338 11.87 -6.51 2.19
N ALA A 339 11.56 -7.48 1.34
CA ALA A 339 11.47 -7.26 -0.11
C ALA A 339 10.39 -6.22 -0.47
N ALA A 340 9.27 -6.21 0.25
CA ALA A 340 8.22 -5.20 0.12
C ALA A 340 8.72 -3.81 0.56
N GLU A 341 9.45 -3.73 1.68
CA GLU A 341 10.06 -2.48 2.14
C GLU A 341 11.03 -1.89 1.10
N ILE A 342 11.90 -2.72 0.51
CA ILE A 342 12.81 -2.30 -0.56
C ILE A 342 12.03 -1.76 -1.76
N ALA A 343 10.93 -2.41 -2.15
CA ALA A 343 10.04 -1.88 -3.18
C ALA A 343 9.51 -0.49 -2.77
N GLY A 344 9.05 -0.31 -1.54
CA GLY A 344 8.63 0.99 -1.02
C GLY A 344 9.72 2.08 -1.10
N PHE A 345 10.98 1.74 -0.84
CA PHE A 345 12.11 2.67 -0.98
C PHE A 345 12.37 3.13 -2.42
N THR A 346 11.84 2.45 -3.43
CA THR A 346 11.90 2.89 -4.82
C THR A 346 10.84 3.95 -5.17
N LEU A 347 9.73 4.02 -4.42
CA LEU A 347 8.60 4.94 -4.68
C LEU A 347 9.06 6.40 -4.74
N ILE A 348 9.74 6.84 -3.68
CA ILE A 348 10.24 8.20 -3.55
C ILE A 348 11.18 8.57 -4.73
N PRO A 349 12.27 7.82 -5.00
CA PRO A 349 13.15 8.08 -6.13
C PRO A 349 12.46 8.24 -7.48
N PHE A 350 11.62 7.28 -7.90
CA PHE A 350 11.06 7.33 -9.25
C PHE A 350 10.00 8.42 -9.40
N LEU A 351 9.20 8.68 -8.36
CA LEU A 351 8.20 9.75 -8.37
C LEU A 351 8.86 11.12 -8.41
N ILE A 352 9.88 11.37 -7.59
CA ILE A 352 10.63 12.65 -7.64
C ILE A 352 11.29 12.82 -9.00
N TRP A 353 11.96 11.79 -9.51
CA TRP A 353 12.65 11.85 -10.79
C TRP A 353 11.71 12.27 -11.91
N HIS A 354 10.53 11.63 -11.98
CA HIS A 354 9.54 11.93 -13.01
C HIS A 354 8.85 13.28 -12.78
N HIS A 355 8.31 13.52 -11.58
CA HIS A 355 7.42 14.67 -11.35
C HIS A 355 8.17 15.98 -11.15
N TYR A 356 9.38 15.95 -10.58
CA TYR A 356 10.11 17.16 -10.20
C TYR A 356 11.43 17.36 -10.96
N PHE A 357 12.04 16.31 -11.50
CA PHE A 357 13.22 16.41 -12.36
C PHE A 357 12.90 16.18 -13.85
N ASP A 358 11.63 16.18 -14.26
CA ASP A 358 11.18 16.07 -15.65
C ASP A 358 11.89 14.98 -16.47
N ASP A 359 12.09 13.80 -15.86
CA ASP A 359 12.76 12.66 -16.50
C ASP A 359 14.17 12.95 -17.04
N MET A 360 14.88 13.92 -16.44
CA MET A 360 16.23 14.33 -16.84
C MET A 360 17.15 13.13 -17.14
N CYS A 361 17.79 13.18 -18.31
CA CYS A 361 18.80 12.21 -18.71
C CYS A 361 19.84 12.85 -19.66
N PRO A 362 21.07 12.32 -19.74
CA PRO A 362 22.12 12.87 -20.60
C PRO A 362 21.93 12.54 -22.10
N MET A 363 20.98 11.66 -22.44
CA MET A 363 20.68 11.29 -23.82
C MET A 363 19.84 12.40 -24.48
N SER A 364 20.14 12.71 -25.75
CA SER A 364 19.34 13.65 -26.55
C SER A 364 17.94 13.11 -26.85
N ASP A 365 17.83 11.79 -27.08
CA ASP A 365 16.56 11.09 -27.18
C ASP A 365 16.16 10.52 -25.80
N ILE A 366 15.26 11.23 -25.13
CA ILE A 366 14.68 10.86 -23.82
C ILE A 366 13.84 9.58 -23.89
N ASP A 367 13.45 9.16 -25.10
CA ASP A 367 12.72 7.93 -25.38
C ASP A 367 13.62 6.77 -25.80
N SER A 368 14.94 6.96 -25.86
CA SER A 368 15.87 5.89 -26.20
C SER A 368 15.95 4.79 -25.13
N TRP A 369 16.42 3.60 -25.54
CA TRP A 369 16.76 2.53 -24.58
C TRP A 369 17.90 2.92 -23.63
N GLY A 370 18.79 3.82 -24.06
CA GLY A 370 19.78 4.43 -23.18
C GLY A 370 19.13 5.19 -22.03
N ALA A 371 18.17 6.08 -22.36
CA ALA A 371 17.39 6.84 -21.37
C ALA A 371 16.57 5.94 -20.42
N PHE A 372 16.04 4.84 -20.93
CA PHE A 372 15.38 3.81 -20.11
C PHE A 372 16.35 3.23 -19.06
N TRP A 373 17.52 2.75 -19.46
CA TRP A 373 18.48 2.13 -18.53
C TRP A 373 19.08 3.13 -17.55
N PHE A 374 19.41 4.34 -18.01
CA PHE A 374 19.93 5.40 -17.15
C PHE A 374 18.99 5.71 -15.99
N ARG A 375 17.71 5.95 -16.27
CA ARG A 375 16.74 6.26 -15.22
C ARG A 375 16.43 5.05 -14.34
N THR A 376 16.38 3.84 -14.91
CA THR A 376 16.19 2.60 -14.13
C THR A 376 17.31 2.41 -13.12
N ILE A 377 18.56 2.50 -13.56
CA ILE A 377 19.74 2.39 -12.68
C ILE A 377 19.76 3.54 -11.68
N GLY A 378 19.45 4.76 -12.11
CA GLY A 378 19.34 5.94 -11.24
C GLY A 378 18.34 5.74 -10.10
N VAL A 379 17.15 5.22 -10.39
CA VAL A 379 16.14 4.88 -9.37
C VAL A 379 16.67 3.83 -8.39
N LEU A 380 17.36 2.79 -8.86
CA LEU A 380 17.92 1.75 -7.99
C LEU A 380 19.03 2.28 -7.08
N VAL A 381 19.92 3.14 -7.60
CA VAL A 381 20.96 3.79 -6.79
C VAL A 381 20.33 4.68 -5.72
N LEU A 382 19.36 5.50 -6.09
CA LEU A 382 18.65 6.37 -5.14
C LEU A 382 17.82 5.58 -4.12
N CYS A 383 17.25 4.44 -4.51
CA CYS A 383 16.60 3.50 -3.59
C CYS A 383 17.58 3.00 -2.53
N ALA A 384 18.78 2.57 -2.93
CA ALA A 384 19.82 2.12 -1.99
C ALA A 384 20.26 3.23 -1.04
N LEU A 385 20.41 4.46 -1.54
CA LEU A 385 20.74 5.63 -0.70
C LEU A 385 19.63 5.97 0.29
N ASN A 386 18.37 5.94 -0.15
CA ASN A 386 17.20 6.17 0.72
C ASN A 386 17.10 5.10 1.81
N TYR A 387 17.24 3.82 1.43
CA TYR A 387 17.29 2.69 2.35
C TYR A 387 18.41 2.84 3.39
N TYR A 388 19.61 3.21 2.95
CA TYR A 388 20.75 3.44 3.84
C TYR A 388 20.47 4.60 4.81
N PHE A 389 19.93 5.70 4.31
CA PHE A 389 19.56 6.86 5.14
C PHE A 389 18.50 6.48 6.20
N PHE A 390 17.52 5.66 5.83
CA PHE A 390 16.46 5.25 6.75
C PHE A 390 16.97 4.34 7.87
N TYR A 391 17.66 3.23 7.54
CA TYR A 391 18.05 2.22 8.54
C TYR A 391 19.43 2.46 9.17
N TYR A 392 20.43 2.83 8.37
CA TYR A 392 21.83 2.90 8.84
C TYR A 392 22.13 4.26 9.45
N ILE A 393 21.69 5.36 8.83
CA ILE A 393 21.73 6.70 9.43
C ILE A 393 20.60 6.87 10.47
N ASN A 394 19.66 5.91 10.53
CA ASN A 394 18.60 5.82 11.52
C ASN A 394 17.58 6.97 11.48
N PHE A 395 17.28 7.49 10.29
CA PHE A 395 16.27 8.54 10.12
C PHE A 395 14.91 8.15 10.71
N GLY A 396 14.54 6.87 10.65
CA GLY A 396 13.30 6.41 11.28
C GLY A 396 13.23 6.67 12.79
N HIS A 397 14.36 6.63 13.50
CA HIS A 397 14.40 6.98 14.92
C HIS A 397 14.44 8.50 15.15
N TRP A 398 15.51 9.18 14.72
CA TRP A 398 15.69 10.59 15.06
C TRP A 398 14.74 11.52 14.29
N GLY A 399 14.49 11.20 13.02
CA GLY A 399 13.58 11.93 12.15
C GLY A 399 12.12 11.67 12.49
N LEU A 400 11.72 10.40 12.58
CA LEU A 400 10.29 10.03 12.68
C LEU A 400 9.80 9.65 14.09
N GLY A 401 10.70 9.57 15.07
CA GLY A 401 10.36 9.25 16.45
C GLY A 401 10.03 7.78 16.69
N ASN A 402 10.41 6.87 15.77
CA ASN A 402 10.15 5.45 15.94
C ASN A 402 11.08 4.86 17.02
N HIS A 403 10.53 4.63 18.21
CA HIS A 403 11.25 4.07 19.35
C HIS A 403 11.66 2.60 19.13
N HIS A 404 10.97 1.86 18.25
CA HIS A 404 11.39 0.50 17.89
C HIS A 404 12.72 0.47 17.11
N MET A 405 13.23 1.63 16.67
CA MET A 405 14.50 1.78 15.94
C MET A 405 15.67 2.28 16.81
N GLU A 406 15.51 2.31 18.14
CA GLU A 406 16.57 2.76 19.07
C GLU A 406 17.76 1.77 19.12
N HIS A 407 17.52 0.49 18.86
CA HIS A 407 18.48 -0.60 19.02
C HIS A 407 19.42 -0.77 17.81
N GLY A 408 20.02 -1.97 17.67
CA GLY A 408 20.94 -2.32 16.60
C GLY A 408 20.28 -2.35 15.21
N ILE A 409 21.10 -2.52 14.18
CA ILE A 409 20.61 -2.49 12.79
C ILE A 409 19.61 -3.64 12.54
N ALA A 410 19.82 -4.81 13.14
CA ALA A 410 18.94 -5.95 12.98
C ALA A 410 17.53 -5.67 13.54
N GLU A 411 17.43 -5.09 14.74
CA GLU A 411 16.15 -4.69 15.33
C GLU A 411 15.47 -3.57 14.52
N ARG A 412 16.26 -2.60 14.04
CA ARG A 412 15.74 -1.53 13.16
C ARG A 412 15.13 -2.09 11.89
N LEU A 413 15.76 -3.09 11.28
CA LEU A 413 15.25 -3.74 10.07
C LEU A 413 13.98 -4.53 10.36
N LEU A 414 13.88 -5.16 11.53
CA LEU A 414 12.70 -5.93 11.92
C LEU A 414 11.48 -5.05 12.25
N HIS A 415 11.70 -3.87 12.85
CA HIS A 415 10.62 -3.02 13.39
C HIS A 415 10.54 -1.61 12.77
N GLY A 416 11.28 -1.36 11.70
CA GLY A 416 11.39 -0.01 11.14
C GLY A 416 10.12 0.50 10.44
N GLU A 417 9.23 -0.41 10.03
CA GLU A 417 7.93 -0.11 9.40
C GLU A 417 8.03 0.95 8.28
N SER A 418 9.10 0.83 7.49
CA SER A 418 9.54 1.88 6.55
C SER A 418 8.53 2.20 5.45
N LEU A 419 7.69 1.23 5.08
CA LEU A 419 6.62 1.41 4.10
C LEU A 419 5.71 2.58 4.47
N ILE A 420 5.36 2.72 5.75
CA ILE A 420 4.41 3.74 6.19
C ILE A 420 4.96 5.14 5.93
N TRP A 421 6.25 5.35 6.21
CA TRP A 421 6.93 6.60 5.88
C TRP A 421 6.99 6.84 4.37
N ASN A 422 7.37 5.83 3.58
CA ASN A 422 7.46 5.97 2.14
C ASN A 422 6.10 6.34 1.52
N PHE A 423 5.02 5.69 1.95
CA PHE A 423 3.66 6.03 1.52
C PHE A 423 3.21 7.41 1.99
N TRP A 424 3.51 7.78 3.25
CA TRP A 424 3.20 9.11 3.76
C TRP A 424 3.89 10.20 2.97
N TRP A 425 5.17 10.01 2.66
CA TRP A 425 5.97 10.99 1.94
C TRP A 425 5.45 11.23 0.52
N ILE A 426 4.98 10.18 -0.17
CA ILE A 426 4.48 10.33 -1.54
C ILE A 426 3.09 10.99 -1.60
N ILE A 427 2.26 10.94 -0.55
CA ILE A 427 0.92 11.55 -0.57
C ILE A 427 0.97 13.05 -0.87
N PRO A 428 1.74 13.88 -0.14
CA PRO A 428 1.91 15.29 -0.48
C PRO A 428 2.41 15.53 -1.91
N LEU A 429 3.33 14.70 -2.40
CA LEU A 429 3.81 14.78 -3.79
C LEU A 429 2.69 14.49 -4.78
N LEU A 430 1.95 13.39 -4.58
CA LEU A 430 0.84 13.02 -5.45
C LEU A 430 -0.26 14.08 -5.40
N TRP A 431 -0.52 14.71 -4.25
CA TRP A 431 -1.53 15.76 -4.16
C TRP A 431 -1.04 16.98 -4.93
N ASN A 432 0.26 17.29 -4.82
CA ASN A 432 0.85 18.35 -5.60
C ASN A 432 0.67 18.13 -7.10
N GLU A 433 0.94 16.91 -7.57
CA GLU A 433 0.76 16.55 -8.96
C GLU A 433 -0.70 16.57 -9.39
N TRP A 434 -1.51 15.74 -8.73
CA TRP A 434 -2.88 15.43 -9.12
C TRP A 434 -3.80 16.61 -8.87
N PHE A 435 -3.79 17.15 -7.65
CA PHE A 435 -4.77 18.16 -7.25
C PHE A 435 -4.27 19.59 -7.50
N PHE A 436 -2.97 19.85 -7.27
CA PHE A 436 -2.37 21.18 -7.43
C PHE A 436 -1.69 21.42 -8.79
N HIS A 437 -1.63 20.45 -9.71
CA HIS A 437 -0.93 20.58 -11.00
C HIS A 437 0.49 21.13 -10.87
N LYS A 438 1.28 20.58 -9.93
CA LYS A 438 2.66 20.98 -9.62
C LYS A 438 2.82 22.44 -9.14
N TRP A 439 1.75 23.13 -8.78
CA TRP A 439 1.83 24.48 -8.22
C TRP A 439 2.54 24.47 -6.84
N PRO A 440 3.37 25.47 -6.49
CA PRO A 440 3.76 26.64 -7.28
C PRO A 440 5.00 26.41 -8.17
N PHE A 441 5.58 25.21 -8.20
CA PHE A 441 6.89 24.93 -8.79
C PHE A 441 6.88 24.96 -10.33
N TYR A 442 5.72 24.75 -10.95
CA TYR A 442 5.53 24.85 -12.39
C TYR A 442 4.57 25.98 -12.76
N VAL A 443 4.76 26.54 -13.96
CA VAL A 443 3.95 27.63 -14.51
C VAL A 443 3.58 27.33 -15.96
N HIS A 444 2.44 27.83 -16.42
CA HIS A 444 2.07 27.79 -17.84
C HIS A 444 2.84 28.86 -18.62
N GLU A 445 3.21 28.59 -19.87
CA GLU A 445 3.66 29.64 -20.78
C GLU A 445 2.50 30.62 -21.05
N HIS A 446 2.77 31.91 -20.86
CA HIS A 446 1.82 33.04 -20.93
C HIS A 446 0.86 33.20 -19.74
N HIS A 447 1.40 33.64 -18.60
CA HIS A 447 0.77 34.66 -17.74
C HIS A 447 1.84 35.44 -16.96
#